data_AF-A0A9P6B939-F1
#
_entry.id   AF-A0A9P6B939-F1
#
_cell.length_a   1.000
_cell.length_b   1.000
_cell.length_c   1.000
_cell.angle_alpha   90.00
_cell.angle_beta   90.00
_cell.angle_gamma   90.00
#
_symmetry.space_group_name_H-M   'P 1'
#
loop_
_entity.id
_entity.type
_entity.pdbx_description
1 polymer ?
#
loop_
_entity_poly.entity_id
_entity_poly.type
_entity_poly.pdbx_seq_one_letter_code
_entity_poly.pdbx_strand_id
1 'polypeptide(L)'
;MWKYLRKHFKLPNKLTKKEVPDGDRATRRFRVLVLGPANAGKTTLLERLTDSPAGEAIVTRNGKRITEIPRGYDQRGIHSIDDEITYESNPDLVFHDSGGFEARGVEEVEAVWQFIRRRSLASPSQQLHAIWLCIPTGNDRPFGFLQSGFFNEPTASVPVIGIFTKLDGRETKIMTEVLGPAPKPSDFLDRAPEVEQKVAEFVNGLETQFRNQPYPPAGFLTVGNMHEVTERSIALCNQLLQVTMDALPHETQTSLLGLTVWKRNRRIHTMYVLQR
;
A
#
# COMPACT_ATOMS: atom_id res chain seq x y z
N MET A 1 -7.25 1.52 -19.71
CA MET A 1 -7.44 0.38 -18.77
C MET A 1 -8.55 -0.59 -19.19
N TRP A 2 -9.85 -0.29 -19.09
CA TRP A 2 -10.92 -1.27 -19.41
C TRP A 2 -10.97 -1.74 -20.88
N LYS A 3 -10.60 -0.90 -21.87
CA LYS A 3 -10.46 -1.34 -23.27
C LYS A 3 -9.29 -2.31 -23.46
N TYR A 4 -8.20 -2.13 -22.70
CA TYR A 4 -7.01 -2.98 -22.72
C TYR A 4 -7.30 -4.34 -22.05
N LEU A 5 -7.87 -4.33 -20.84
CA LEU A 5 -8.23 -5.54 -20.11
C LEU A 5 -9.32 -6.37 -20.82
N ARG A 6 -10.30 -5.74 -21.49
CA ARG A 6 -11.33 -6.45 -22.28
C ARG A 6 -10.75 -7.16 -23.51
N LYS A 7 -9.80 -6.52 -24.20
CA LYS A 7 -9.18 -7.06 -25.41
C LYS A 7 -8.31 -8.29 -25.11
N HIS A 8 -7.66 -8.30 -23.94
CA HIS A 8 -6.69 -9.35 -23.59
C HIS A 8 -7.24 -10.47 -22.71
N PHE A 9 -8.29 -10.26 -21.90
CA PHE A 9 -8.74 -11.25 -20.90
C PHE A 9 -10.17 -11.81 -21.07
N LYS A 10 -10.85 -11.57 -22.22
CA LYS A 10 -12.20 -12.12 -22.56
C LYS A 10 -13.22 -12.07 -21.39
N LEU A 11 -13.30 -10.96 -20.67
CA LEU A 11 -14.19 -10.83 -19.52
C LEU A 11 -15.68 -10.74 -19.96
N PRO A 12 -16.61 -11.48 -19.33
CA PRO A 12 -18.02 -11.52 -19.72
C PRO A 12 -18.80 -10.23 -19.41
N ASN A 13 -19.79 -9.92 -20.25
CA ASN A 13 -20.53 -8.64 -20.26
C ASN A 13 -21.48 -8.41 -19.05
N LYS A 14 -21.80 -9.44 -18.28
CA LYS A 14 -22.56 -9.36 -17.02
C LYS A 14 -22.12 -10.50 -16.12
N LEU A 15 -21.56 -10.20 -14.94
CA LEU A 15 -21.41 -11.17 -13.88
C LEU A 15 -22.78 -11.32 -13.21
N THR A 16 -23.61 -12.23 -13.72
CA THR A 16 -24.72 -12.76 -12.94
C THR A 16 -24.13 -13.49 -11.73
N LYS A 17 -24.82 -13.46 -10.59
CA LYS A 17 -24.53 -14.34 -9.45
C LYS A 17 -24.60 -15.79 -9.93
N LYS A 18 -23.51 -16.31 -10.50
CA LYS A 18 -23.28 -17.74 -10.65
C LYS A 18 -22.24 -18.09 -9.61
N GLU A 19 -22.70 -18.89 -8.67
CA GLU A 19 -21.99 -19.67 -7.68
C GLU A 19 -20.50 -19.77 -7.98
N VAL A 20 -19.70 -19.04 -7.18
CA VAL A 20 -18.28 -19.34 -7.04
C VAL A 20 -18.25 -20.71 -6.37
N PRO A 21 -17.66 -21.75 -6.99
CA PRO A 21 -17.63 -23.08 -6.38
C PRO A 21 -16.96 -22.98 -5.01
N ASP A 22 -17.51 -23.73 -4.05
CA ASP A 22 -17.09 -23.86 -2.65
C ASP A 22 -15.73 -24.58 -2.50
N GLY A 23 -14.80 -24.28 -3.40
CA GLY A 23 -13.39 -24.61 -3.30
C GLY A 23 -12.73 -23.68 -2.28
N ASP A 24 -12.54 -24.24 -1.09
CA ASP A 24 -11.70 -23.80 0.03
C ASP A 24 -11.29 -22.32 0.00
N ARG A 25 -12.10 -21.45 0.63
CA ARG A 25 -11.83 -20.01 0.81
C ARG A 25 -10.43 -19.72 1.37
N ALA A 26 -9.80 -20.65 2.09
CA ALA A 26 -8.46 -20.50 2.62
C ALA A 26 -7.36 -20.40 1.55
N THR A 27 -7.62 -20.88 0.33
CA THR A 27 -6.65 -20.89 -0.79
C THR A 27 -6.67 -19.62 -1.65
N ARG A 28 -7.53 -18.64 -1.34
CA ARG A 28 -7.77 -17.44 -2.18
C ARG A 28 -7.35 -16.11 -1.57
N ARG A 29 -6.80 -16.09 -0.35
CA ARG A 29 -6.45 -14.82 0.30
C ARG A 29 -5.17 -14.22 -0.28
N PHE A 30 -5.21 -12.93 -0.59
CA PHE A 30 -4.05 -12.16 -1.00
C PHE A 30 -3.42 -11.49 0.22
N ARG A 31 -2.13 -11.72 0.43
CA ARG A 31 -1.42 -11.29 1.64
C ARG A 31 -0.36 -10.25 1.32
N VAL A 32 -0.44 -9.11 1.98
CA VAL A 32 0.48 -7.99 1.79
C VAL A 32 1.19 -7.66 3.09
N LEU A 33 2.52 -7.62 3.07
CA LEU A 33 3.29 -7.03 4.16
C LEU A 33 3.39 -5.51 3.94
N VAL A 34 2.91 -4.70 4.88
CA VAL A 34 3.05 -3.25 4.87
C VAL A 34 4.25 -2.87 5.75
N LEU A 35 5.33 -2.52 5.07
CA LEU A 35 6.63 -2.25 5.66
C LEU A 35 6.87 -0.73 5.70
N GLY A 36 7.47 -0.22 6.76
CA GLY A 36 7.89 1.18 6.82
C GLY A 36 8.03 1.68 8.25
N PRO A 37 8.76 2.80 8.46
CA PRO A 37 9.02 3.31 9.79
C PRO A 37 7.73 3.71 10.52
N ALA A 38 7.86 3.94 11.83
CA ALA A 38 6.78 4.56 12.61
C ALA A 38 6.33 5.86 11.92
N ASN A 39 5.03 6.12 11.91
CA ASN A 39 4.46 7.31 11.26
C ASN A 39 4.77 7.41 9.74
N ALA A 40 5.02 6.31 9.04
CA ALA A 40 5.17 6.30 7.58
C ALA A 40 3.84 6.46 6.81
N GLY A 41 2.70 6.47 7.50
CA GLY A 41 1.37 6.53 6.87
C GLY A 41 0.81 5.17 6.45
N LYS A 42 1.31 4.06 7.02
CA LYS A 42 0.84 2.68 6.76
C LYS A 42 -0.65 2.51 7.04
N THR A 43 -1.09 2.84 8.27
CA THR A 43 -2.49 2.75 8.70
C THR A 43 -3.39 3.60 7.79
N THR A 44 -3.04 4.86 7.55
CA THR A 44 -3.81 5.76 6.67
C THR A 44 -3.92 5.24 5.23
N LEU A 45 -2.86 4.62 4.71
CA LEU A 45 -2.90 3.98 3.39
C LEU A 45 -3.90 2.81 3.38
N LEU A 46 -3.89 1.97 4.40
CA LEU A 46 -4.82 0.84 4.53
C LEU A 46 -6.26 1.30 4.66
N GLU A 47 -6.54 2.25 5.55
CA GLU A 47 -7.88 2.83 5.73
C GLU A 47 -8.43 3.37 4.42
N ARG A 48 -7.61 4.16 3.70
CA ARG A 48 -8.03 4.73 2.43
C ARG A 48 -8.25 3.68 1.36
N LEU A 49 -7.41 2.65 1.34
CA LEU A 49 -7.55 1.56 0.40
C LEU A 49 -8.83 0.76 0.64
N THR A 50 -9.19 0.49 1.90
CA THR A 50 -10.34 -0.36 2.26
C THR A 50 -11.66 0.40 2.38
N ASP A 51 -11.63 1.74 2.33
CA ASP A 51 -12.78 2.60 2.58
C ASP A 51 -13.39 2.28 3.96
N SER A 52 -12.52 2.02 4.94
CA SER A 52 -12.88 1.59 6.28
C SER A 52 -11.90 2.24 7.27
N PRO A 53 -12.38 2.96 8.31
CA PRO A 53 -11.50 3.53 9.32
C PRO A 53 -10.75 2.44 10.09
N ALA A 54 -9.63 2.77 10.72
CA ALA A 54 -8.80 1.81 11.46
C ALA A 54 -9.56 1.14 12.61
N GLY A 55 -10.61 1.79 13.13
CA GLY A 55 -11.52 1.21 14.13
C GLY A 55 -12.36 0.03 13.63
N GLU A 56 -12.42 -0.19 12.31
CA GLU A 56 -13.11 -1.33 11.68
C GLU A 56 -12.14 -2.45 11.27
N ALA A 57 -10.84 -2.30 11.54
CA ALA A 57 -9.86 -3.34 11.28
C ALA A 57 -10.11 -4.55 12.19
N ILE A 58 -10.20 -5.73 11.59
CA ILE A 58 -10.27 -7.01 12.30
C ILE A 58 -8.87 -7.58 12.38
N VAL A 59 -8.36 -7.71 13.60
CA VAL A 59 -7.05 -8.30 13.87
C VAL A 59 -7.21 -9.72 14.36
N THR A 60 -6.50 -10.63 13.73
CA THR A 60 -6.50 -12.04 14.06
C THR A 60 -5.08 -12.51 14.34
N ARG A 61 -4.84 -13.08 15.52
CA ARG A 61 -3.57 -13.71 15.91
C ARG A 61 -3.78 -15.20 16.05
N ASN A 62 -3.02 -16.00 15.31
CA ASN A 62 -3.13 -17.47 15.31
C ASN A 62 -4.58 -17.96 15.09
N GLY A 63 -5.31 -17.32 14.16
CA GLY A 63 -6.70 -17.66 13.85
C GLY A 63 -7.74 -17.17 14.85
N LYS A 64 -7.36 -16.48 15.93
CA LYS A 64 -8.28 -15.91 16.93
C LYS A 64 -8.38 -14.39 16.80
N ARG A 65 -9.60 -13.86 16.74
CA ARG A 65 -9.83 -12.41 16.75
C ARG A 65 -9.36 -11.81 18.07
N ILE A 66 -8.61 -10.72 17.98
CA ILE A 66 -8.23 -9.90 19.13
C ILE A 66 -9.34 -8.87 19.32
N THR A 67 -10.10 -8.97 20.41
CA THR A 67 -11.27 -8.11 20.69
C THR A 67 -10.89 -6.79 21.36
N GLU A 68 -9.70 -6.73 21.96
CA GLU A 68 -9.13 -5.55 22.58
C GLU A 68 -8.09 -4.95 21.62
N ILE A 69 -8.56 -4.38 20.52
CA ILE A 69 -7.74 -3.45 19.74
C ILE A 69 -8.09 -2.07 20.30
N PRO A 70 -7.21 -1.41 21.07
CA PRO A 70 -7.47 -0.08 21.58
C PRO A 70 -7.88 0.86 20.43
N ARG A 71 -8.83 1.76 20.69
CA ARG A 71 -9.26 2.74 19.67
C ARG A 71 -8.02 3.46 19.13
N GLY A 72 -7.77 3.28 17.83
CA GLY A 72 -6.54 3.71 17.18
C GLY A 72 -5.53 2.57 17.13
N TYR A 73 -5.34 2.03 15.91
CA TYR A 73 -4.29 1.09 15.51
C TYR A 73 -2.86 1.67 15.63
N ASP A 74 -2.69 2.67 16.51
CA ASP A 74 -1.52 3.52 16.71
C ASP A 74 -0.91 3.34 18.12
N GLN A 75 -1.43 2.40 18.94
CA GLN A 75 -0.78 2.05 20.20
C GLN A 75 0.47 1.21 19.92
N ARG A 76 1.58 1.94 19.76
CA ARG A 76 2.94 1.42 19.59
C ARG A 76 3.21 0.26 20.56
N GLY A 77 3.70 -0.86 20.05
CA GLY A 77 4.19 -1.99 20.86
C GLY A 77 3.22 -3.16 21.10
N ILE A 78 1.96 -3.10 20.64
CA ILE A 78 0.98 -4.19 20.82
C ILE A 78 0.86 -5.11 19.57
N HIS A 79 1.31 -4.61 18.41
CA HIS A 79 1.17 -5.26 17.12
C HIS A 79 2.33 -6.23 16.85
N SER A 80 1.99 -7.46 16.46
CA SER A 80 2.95 -8.43 15.93
C SER A 80 2.88 -8.43 14.41
N ILE A 81 4.02 -8.54 13.73
CA ILE A 81 4.06 -8.72 12.26
C ILE A 81 3.33 -10.00 11.81
N ASP A 82 3.15 -10.97 12.71
CA ASP A 82 2.39 -12.19 12.45
C ASP A 82 0.86 -12.00 12.52
N ASP A 83 0.38 -10.85 13.02
CA ASP A 83 -1.05 -10.53 13.07
C ASP A 83 -1.63 -10.36 11.67
N GLU A 84 -2.78 -10.99 11.42
CA GLU A 84 -3.56 -10.79 10.21
C GLU A 84 -4.54 -9.63 10.41
N ILE A 85 -4.39 -8.60 9.60
CA ILE A 85 -5.28 -7.44 9.55
C ILE A 85 -6.19 -7.61 8.35
N THR A 86 -7.49 -7.62 8.58
CA THR A 86 -8.52 -7.71 7.54
C THR A 86 -9.58 -6.66 7.79
N TYR A 87 -10.39 -6.37 6.78
CA TYR A 87 -11.52 -5.47 6.91
C TYR A 87 -12.77 -6.22 6.46
N GLU A 88 -13.92 -5.95 7.09
CA GLU A 88 -15.20 -6.55 6.66
C GLU A 88 -15.54 -6.20 5.22
N SER A 89 -15.05 -5.02 4.78
CA SER A 89 -15.05 -4.67 3.38
C SER A 89 -14.37 -5.78 2.59
N ASN A 90 -13.08 -6.03 2.78
CA ASN A 90 -12.37 -7.00 1.97
C ASN A 90 -11.67 -8.09 2.82
N PRO A 91 -12.40 -9.15 3.23
CA PRO A 91 -11.86 -10.17 4.13
C PRO A 91 -10.81 -11.08 3.46
N ASP A 92 -10.78 -11.10 2.13
CA ASP A 92 -9.82 -11.89 1.35
C ASP A 92 -8.50 -11.15 1.13
N LEU A 93 -8.43 -9.87 1.49
CA LEU A 93 -7.20 -9.08 1.49
C LEU A 93 -6.67 -8.97 2.91
N VAL A 94 -5.55 -9.65 3.16
CA VAL A 94 -4.90 -9.71 4.47
C VAL A 94 -3.66 -8.84 4.45
N PHE A 95 -3.55 -7.95 5.43
CA PHE A 95 -2.36 -7.16 5.66
C PHE A 95 -1.61 -7.67 6.88
N HIS A 96 -0.30 -7.59 6.82
CA HIS A 96 0.60 -7.73 7.94
C HIS A 96 1.28 -6.38 8.12
N ASP A 97 1.09 -5.72 9.26
CA ASP A 97 1.78 -4.47 9.55
C ASP A 97 3.09 -4.77 10.29
N SER A 98 4.15 -4.11 9.84
CA SER A 98 5.45 -4.12 10.50
C SER A 98 5.46 -3.43 11.89
N GLY A 99 4.40 -2.69 12.26
CA GLY A 99 4.28 -2.04 13.57
C GLY A 99 5.04 -0.71 13.70
N GLY A 100 5.75 -0.29 12.65
CA GLY A 100 6.47 0.97 12.61
C GLY A 100 7.80 0.92 13.36
N PHE A 101 8.86 0.62 12.63
CA PHE A 101 10.23 0.63 13.15
C PHE A 101 10.72 2.06 13.38
N GLU A 102 11.29 2.35 14.55
CA GLU A 102 11.91 3.64 14.85
C GLU A 102 13.40 3.61 14.49
N ALA A 103 13.74 3.28 13.23
CA ALA A 103 15.03 3.53 12.59
C ALA A 103 16.30 3.43 13.48
N ARG A 104 16.41 2.44 14.39
CA ARG A 104 17.59 2.32 15.26
C ARG A 104 18.09 0.90 15.54
N GLY A 105 17.45 -0.18 15.07
CA GLY A 105 17.91 -1.54 15.36
C GLY A 105 18.14 -2.43 14.14
N VAL A 106 19.30 -3.09 14.06
CA VAL A 106 19.54 -4.27 13.19
C VAL A 106 18.49 -5.36 13.47
N GLU A 107 18.05 -5.47 14.72
CA GLU A 107 17.08 -6.43 15.22
C GLU A 107 15.69 -6.30 14.55
N GLU A 108 15.28 -5.07 14.22
CA GLU A 108 13.97 -4.80 13.60
C GLU A 108 13.92 -5.30 12.15
N VAL A 109 15.00 -5.08 11.40
CA VAL A 109 15.16 -5.54 10.01
C VAL A 109 15.29 -7.06 9.97
N GLU A 110 15.99 -7.64 10.93
CA GLU A 110 16.09 -9.08 11.10
C GLU A 110 14.71 -9.71 11.35
N ALA A 111 13.87 -9.11 12.21
CA ALA A 111 12.51 -9.61 12.46
C ALA A 111 11.65 -9.62 11.18
N VAL A 112 11.78 -8.60 10.33
CA VAL A 112 11.13 -8.55 9.01
C VAL A 112 11.64 -9.67 8.11
N TRP A 113 12.95 -9.87 8.03
CA TRP A 113 13.54 -10.93 7.23
C TRP A 113 13.12 -12.31 7.68
N GLN A 114 13.11 -12.56 8.99
CA GLN A 114 12.60 -13.80 9.55
C GLN A 114 11.13 -14.02 9.18
N PHE A 115 10.30 -12.98 9.24
CA PHE A 115 8.91 -13.07 8.81
C PHE A 115 8.78 -13.40 7.32
N ILE A 116 9.50 -12.69 6.44
CA ILE A 116 9.50 -12.93 4.99
C ILE A 116 9.93 -14.37 4.69
N ARG A 117 11.03 -14.84 5.31
CA ARG A 117 11.55 -16.21 5.13
C ARG A 117 10.58 -17.28 5.65
N ARG A 118 9.95 -17.07 6.82
CA ARG A 118 8.91 -17.98 7.32
C ARG A 118 7.73 -18.05 6.35
N ARG A 119 7.29 -16.89 5.84
CA ARG A 119 6.18 -16.82 4.89
C ARG A 119 6.52 -17.42 3.54
N SER A 120 7.75 -17.34 3.05
CA SER A 120 8.15 -17.99 1.78
C SER A 120 8.18 -19.52 1.88
N LEU A 121 8.42 -20.07 3.07
CA LEU A 121 8.43 -21.52 3.32
C LEU A 121 7.07 -22.08 3.75
N ALA A 122 6.07 -21.23 3.96
CA ALA A 122 4.74 -21.64 4.41
C ALA A 122 3.91 -22.25 3.27
N SER A 123 2.77 -22.87 3.62
CA SER A 123 1.78 -23.32 2.63
C SER A 123 1.29 -22.15 1.76
N PRO A 124 0.88 -22.38 0.50
CA PRO A 124 0.46 -21.31 -0.40
C PRO A 124 -0.57 -20.32 0.19
N SER A 125 -1.50 -20.83 1.00
CA SER A 125 -2.51 -20.04 1.74
C SER A 125 -1.96 -19.07 2.79
N GLN A 126 -0.69 -19.19 3.15
CA GLN A 126 0.01 -18.42 4.18
C GLN A 126 1.18 -17.60 3.62
N GLN A 127 1.50 -17.74 2.34
CA GLN A 127 2.60 -17.02 1.68
C GLN A 127 2.27 -15.53 1.46
N LEU A 128 3.29 -14.68 1.53
CA LEU A 128 3.16 -13.28 1.11
C LEU A 128 3.06 -13.21 -0.41
N HIS A 129 2.21 -12.31 -0.89
CA HIS A 129 2.00 -12.07 -2.31
C HIS A 129 2.67 -10.77 -2.77
N ALA A 130 2.74 -9.77 -1.89
CA ALA A 130 3.43 -8.52 -2.17
C ALA A 130 3.97 -7.89 -0.87
N ILE A 131 4.98 -7.04 -1.01
CA ILE A 131 5.48 -6.18 0.06
C ILE A 131 5.26 -4.73 -0.38
N TRP A 132 4.61 -3.93 0.46
CA TRP A 132 4.42 -2.50 0.28
C TRP A 132 5.33 -1.73 1.22
N LEU A 133 6.37 -1.12 0.68
CA LEU A 133 7.37 -0.38 1.44
C LEU A 133 7.02 1.12 1.46
N CYS A 134 6.44 1.60 2.56
CA CYS A 134 6.11 3.00 2.80
C CYS A 134 7.36 3.80 3.20
N ILE A 135 7.70 4.80 2.39
CA ILE A 135 8.88 5.65 2.52
C ILE A 135 8.39 7.10 2.70
N PRO A 136 8.36 7.63 3.93
CA PRO A 136 7.89 9.00 4.17
C PRO A 136 8.87 10.03 3.60
N THR A 137 8.36 10.94 2.79
CA THR A 137 9.17 11.97 2.10
C THR A 137 9.24 13.31 2.83
N GLY A 138 8.44 13.50 3.89
CA GLY A 138 8.37 14.75 4.64
C GLY A 138 9.59 15.07 5.53
N ASN A 139 10.38 14.06 5.88
CA ASN A 139 11.59 14.21 6.70
C ASN A 139 12.84 14.03 5.85
N ASP A 140 13.89 14.80 6.09
CA ASP A 140 15.14 14.77 5.30
C ASP A 140 15.99 13.50 5.53
N ARG A 141 15.45 12.51 6.25
CA ARG A 141 16.03 11.17 6.43
C ARG A 141 15.11 10.07 5.87
N PRO A 142 14.86 9.99 4.55
CA PRO A 142 14.22 8.82 3.93
C PRO A 142 15.13 7.55 3.93
N PHE A 143 16.27 7.58 4.62
CA PHE A 143 17.41 6.69 4.38
C PHE A 143 17.51 5.45 5.27
N GLY A 144 16.66 5.28 6.28
CA GLY A 144 16.78 4.15 7.22
C GLY A 144 16.80 2.78 6.53
N PHE A 145 15.89 2.53 5.57
CA PHE A 145 15.81 1.26 4.84
C PHE A 145 16.88 1.11 3.74
N LEU A 146 17.31 2.21 3.12
CA LEU A 146 18.43 2.17 2.16
C LEU A 146 19.75 1.80 2.87
N GLN A 147 19.90 2.22 4.12
CA GLN A 147 21.09 1.96 4.93
C GLN A 147 20.99 0.67 5.75
N SER A 148 19.82 0.03 5.80
CA SER A 148 19.61 -1.17 6.63
C SER A 148 20.08 -2.47 5.98
N GLY A 149 20.54 -2.43 4.72
CA GLY A 149 20.88 -3.63 3.95
C GLY A 149 19.67 -4.46 3.51
N PHE A 150 18.44 -3.95 3.66
CA PHE A 150 17.22 -4.66 3.23
C PHE A 150 17.25 -5.01 1.73
N PHE A 151 17.90 -4.22 0.89
CA PHE A 151 17.98 -4.49 -0.54
C PHE A 151 19.22 -5.28 -0.96
N ASN A 152 19.99 -5.80 0.00
CA ASN A 152 21.17 -6.63 -0.27
C ASN A 152 20.81 -8.11 -0.48
N GLU A 153 19.59 -8.52 -0.12
CA GLU A 153 19.10 -9.88 -0.28
C GLU A 153 17.76 -9.89 -1.04
N PRO A 154 17.45 -10.96 -1.79
CA PRO A 154 16.16 -11.09 -2.46
C PRO A 154 15.04 -11.42 -1.46
N THR A 155 13.87 -10.83 -1.65
CA THR A 155 12.64 -11.15 -0.91
C THR A 155 11.95 -12.42 -1.43
N ALA A 156 12.75 -13.46 -1.69
CA ALA A 156 12.35 -14.65 -2.44
C ALA A 156 11.71 -14.28 -3.80
N SER A 157 10.48 -14.71 -4.07
CA SER A 157 9.70 -14.35 -5.27
C SER A 157 8.68 -13.23 -5.02
N VAL A 158 8.66 -12.63 -3.82
CA VAL A 158 7.65 -11.65 -3.43
C VAL A 158 8.07 -10.25 -3.89
N PRO A 159 7.32 -9.58 -4.78
CA PRO A 159 7.68 -8.26 -5.27
C PRO A 159 7.55 -7.20 -4.18
N VAL A 160 8.53 -6.30 -4.13
CA VAL A 160 8.50 -5.08 -3.30
C VAL A 160 8.00 -3.91 -4.14
N ILE A 161 6.97 -3.21 -3.66
CA ILE A 161 6.47 -1.96 -4.24
C ILE A 161 6.87 -0.81 -3.33
N GLY A 162 7.66 0.14 -3.85
CA GLY A 162 8.05 1.34 -3.14
C GLY A 162 6.91 2.37 -3.14
N ILE A 163 6.51 2.85 -1.97
CA ILE A 163 5.43 3.83 -1.84
C ILE A 163 5.99 5.07 -1.15
N PHE A 164 6.23 6.13 -1.91
CA PHE A 164 6.64 7.41 -1.35
C PHE A 164 5.41 8.09 -0.73
N THR A 165 5.35 8.12 0.60
CA THR A 165 4.23 8.68 1.34
C THR A 165 4.51 10.11 1.78
N LYS A 166 3.44 10.81 2.19
CA LYS A 166 3.51 12.16 2.78
C LYS A 166 4.19 13.19 1.89
N LEU A 167 3.97 13.08 0.57
CA LEU A 167 4.52 14.03 -0.39
C LEU A 167 4.05 15.47 -0.12
N ASP A 168 2.85 15.64 0.44
CA ASP A 168 2.27 16.93 0.84
C ASP A 168 3.21 17.78 1.71
N GLY A 169 3.90 17.16 2.68
CA GLY A 169 4.91 17.84 3.49
C GLY A 169 6.13 18.30 2.68
N ARG A 170 6.54 17.54 1.65
CA ARG A 170 7.65 17.90 0.75
C ARG A 170 7.23 18.96 -0.27
N GLU A 171 6.02 18.85 -0.83
CA GLU A 171 5.41 19.85 -1.71
C GLU A 171 5.36 21.21 -1.02
N THR A 172 4.96 21.26 0.26
CA THR A 172 4.91 22.49 1.05
C THR A 172 6.30 23.12 1.25
N LYS A 173 7.33 22.31 1.52
CA LYS A 173 8.72 22.78 1.64
C LYS A 173 9.23 23.36 0.32
N ILE A 174 9.06 22.62 -0.79
CA ILE A 174 9.47 23.08 -2.12
C ILE A 174 8.73 24.35 -2.51
N MET A 175 7.42 24.42 -2.24
CA MET A 175 6.62 25.62 -2.48
C MET A 175 7.16 26.82 -1.71
N THR A 176 7.56 26.64 -0.45
CA THR A 176 8.14 27.71 0.37
C THR A 176 9.52 28.14 -0.15
N GLU A 177 10.35 27.20 -0.60
CA GLU A 177 11.66 27.48 -1.20
C GLU A 177 11.53 28.26 -2.51
N VAL A 178 10.55 27.91 -3.33
CA VAL A 178 10.31 28.54 -4.63
C VAL A 178 9.65 29.91 -4.40
N LEU A 179 8.49 29.96 -3.74
CA LEU A 179 7.65 31.15 -3.69
C LEU A 179 7.99 32.11 -2.53
N GLY A 180 8.78 31.67 -1.55
CA GLY A 180 9.04 32.40 -0.30
C GLY A 180 7.98 32.15 0.78
N PRO A 181 8.14 32.73 1.99
CA PRO A 181 7.31 32.43 3.16
C PRO A 181 5.90 33.05 3.14
N ALA A 182 5.64 34.03 2.26
CA ALA A 182 4.34 34.72 2.16
C ALA A 182 4.04 35.10 0.70
N PRO A 183 3.76 34.11 -0.16
CA PRO A 183 3.52 34.34 -1.58
C PRO A 183 2.16 34.99 -1.84
N LYS A 184 2.09 35.83 -2.87
CA LYS A 184 0.84 36.40 -3.37
C LYS A 184 0.13 35.36 -4.25
N PRO A 185 -1.21 35.42 -4.41
CA PRO A 185 -1.96 34.53 -5.31
C PRO A 185 -1.41 34.43 -6.74
N SER A 186 -0.86 35.52 -7.29
CA SER A 186 -0.22 35.53 -8.62
C SER A 186 1.03 34.66 -8.69
N ASP A 187 1.83 34.63 -7.62
CA ASP A 187 3.09 33.89 -7.58
C ASP A 187 2.86 32.38 -7.72
N PHE A 188 1.73 31.88 -7.19
CA PHE A 188 1.33 30.48 -7.34
C PHE A 188 1.05 30.11 -8.80
N LEU A 189 0.35 30.97 -9.55
CA LEU A 189 0.03 30.71 -10.96
C LEU A 189 1.28 30.79 -11.82
N ASP A 190 2.11 31.80 -11.61
CA ASP A 190 3.29 32.06 -12.43
C ASP A 190 4.38 31.01 -12.24
N ARG A 191 4.50 30.47 -11.03
CA ARG A 191 5.61 29.55 -10.65
C ARG A 191 5.15 28.14 -10.29
N ALA A 192 3.87 27.80 -10.47
CA ALA A 192 3.38 26.43 -10.36
C ALA A 192 4.21 25.42 -11.18
N PRO A 193 4.58 25.71 -12.45
CA PRO A 193 5.42 24.78 -13.22
C PRO A 193 6.80 24.52 -12.59
N GLU A 194 7.39 25.53 -11.94
CA GLU A 194 8.70 25.39 -11.26
C GLU A 194 8.58 24.51 -10.01
N VAL A 195 7.50 24.69 -9.24
CA VAL A 195 7.19 23.83 -8.07
C VAL A 195 6.97 22.39 -8.53
N GLU A 196 6.15 22.18 -9.56
CA GLU A 196 5.87 20.85 -10.12
C GLU A 196 7.14 20.16 -10.62
N GLN A 197 8.00 20.90 -11.34
CA GLN A 197 9.28 20.39 -11.81
C GLN A 197 10.18 19.95 -10.64
N LYS A 198 10.35 20.77 -9.61
CA LYS A 198 11.18 20.44 -8.45
C LYS A 198 10.65 19.24 -7.66
N VAL A 199 9.33 19.11 -7.54
CA VAL A 199 8.70 17.92 -6.92
C VAL A 199 9.00 16.67 -7.75
N ALA A 200 8.86 16.75 -9.08
CA ALA A 200 9.17 15.63 -9.98
C ALA A 200 10.64 15.24 -9.93
N GLU A 201 11.57 16.20 -9.94
CA GLU A 201 13.01 15.97 -9.80
C GLU A 201 13.34 15.27 -8.48
N PHE A 202 12.72 15.70 -7.38
CA PHE A 202 12.88 15.05 -6.08
C PHE A 202 12.42 13.59 -6.09
N VAL A 203 11.22 13.32 -6.61
CA VAL A 203 10.66 11.95 -6.70
C VAL A 203 11.52 11.07 -7.61
N ASN A 204 11.92 11.58 -8.78
CA ASN A 204 12.79 10.86 -9.71
C ASN A 204 14.15 10.54 -9.08
N GLY A 205 14.71 11.47 -8.31
CA GLY A 205 15.94 11.26 -7.55
C GLY A 205 15.81 10.12 -6.55
N LEU A 206 14.70 10.08 -5.79
CA LEU A 206 14.42 8.98 -4.87
C LEU A 206 14.27 7.64 -5.62
N GLU A 207 13.43 7.57 -6.66
CA GLU A 207 13.28 6.35 -7.46
C GLU A 207 14.62 5.83 -7.97
N THR A 208 15.46 6.72 -8.50
CA THR A 208 16.79 6.36 -9.01
C THR A 208 17.65 5.72 -7.92
N GLN A 209 17.65 6.26 -6.70
CA GLN A 209 18.42 5.70 -5.59
C GLN A 209 17.96 4.28 -5.22
N PHE A 210 16.64 4.02 -5.20
CA PHE A 210 16.10 2.70 -4.93
C PHE A 210 16.31 1.71 -6.09
N ARG A 211 16.26 2.18 -7.34
CA ARG A 211 16.52 1.35 -8.53
C ARG A 211 17.98 0.89 -8.63
N ASN A 212 18.89 1.64 -8.03
CA ASN A 212 20.33 1.30 -7.99
C ASN A 212 20.70 0.28 -6.90
N GLN A 213 19.74 -0.23 -6.13
CA GLN A 213 19.99 -1.27 -5.14
C GLN A 213 20.13 -2.66 -5.79
N PRO A 214 20.82 -3.62 -5.15
CA PRO A 214 20.99 -4.98 -5.70
C PRO A 214 19.67 -5.70 -6.00
N TYR A 215 18.69 -5.57 -5.10
CA TYR A 215 17.34 -6.10 -5.27
C TYR A 215 16.32 -4.95 -5.18
N PRO A 216 16.12 -4.19 -6.27
CA PRO A 216 15.31 -2.98 -6.22
C PRO A 216 13.80 -3.29 -6.16
N PRO A 217 12.97 -2.34 -5.70
CA PRO A 217 11.51 -2.44 -5.84
C PRO A 217 11.09 -2.65 -7.30
N ALA A 218 10.08 -3.50 -7.52
CA ALA A 218 9.53 -3.82 -8.83
C ALA A 218 8.71 -2.67 -9.44
N GLY A 219 8.22 -1.76 -8.60
CA GLY A 219 7.46 -0.59 -9.02
C GLY A 219 7.39 0.46 -7.91
N PHE A 220 7.01 1.67 -8.28
CA PHE A 220 6.90 2.81 -7.38
C PHE A 220 5.54 3.48 -7.51
N LEU A 221 5.08 4.06 -6.40
CA LEU A 221 3.94 4.96 -6.37
C LEU A 221 4.24 6.11 -5.41
N THR A 222 3.88 7.32 -5.81
CA THR A 222 3.94 8.48 -4.92
C THR A 222 2.54 8.86 -4.47
N VAL A 223 2.34 9.00 -3.16
CA VAL A 223 1.07 9.35 -2.54
C VAL A 223 1.21 10.53 -1.59
N GLY A 224 0.22 11.43 -1.63
CA GLY A 224 0.11 12.60 -0.74
C GLY A 224 -1.36 12.83 -0.37
N ASN A 225 -1.60 13.49 0.75
CA ASN A 225 -2.97 13.82 1.22
C ASN A 225 -3.90 12.60 1.37
N MET A 226 -3.35 11.44 1.76
CA MET A 226 -4.12 10.19 1.89
C MET A 226 -5.12 10.19 3.05
N HIS A 227 -5.09 11.21 3.92
CA HIS A 227 -6.05 11.38 5.02
C HIS A 227 -7.38 12.00 4.55
N GLU A 228 -7.44 12.66 3.38
CA GLU A 228 -8.65 13.31 2.86
C GLU A 228 -9.32 12.51 1.74
N VAL A 229 -10.58 12.09 1.90
CA VAL A 229 -11.29 11.27 0.90
C VAL A 229 -11.61 12.10 -0.34
N THR A 230 -10.70 12.09 -1.31
CA THR A 230 -10.78 12.83 -2.58
C THR A 230 -10.73 11.88 -3.78
N GLU A 231 -11.18 12.34 -4.95
CA GLU A 231 -11.02 11.59 -6.21
C GLU A 231 -9.56 11.21 -6.48
N ARG A 232 -8.61 12.13 -6.18
CA ARG A 232 -7.16 11.89 -6.28
C ARG A 232 -6.73 10.73 -5.39
N SER A 233 -7.10 10.74 -4.11
CA SER A 233 -6.73 9.67 -3.18
C SER A 233 -7.30 8.29 -3.59
N ILE A 234 -8.51 8.27 -4.15
CA ILE A 234 -9.15 7.05 -4.68
C ILE A 234 -8.38 6.55 -5.92
N ALA A 235 -8.00 7.46 -6.82
CA ALA A 235 -7.21 7.13 -7.99
C ALA A 235 -5.84 6.54 -7.61
N LEU A 236 -5.17 7.12 -6.61
CA LEU A 236 -3.90 6.60 -6.08
C LEU A 236 -4.04 5.19 -5.51
N CYS A 237 -5.12 4.87 -4.78
CA CYS A 237 -5.37 3.49 -4.33
C CYS A 237 -5.55 2.51 -5.50
N ASN A 238 -6.21 2.92 -6.58
CA ASN A 238 -6.34 2.08 -7.77
C ASN A 238 -5.00 1.90 -8.48
N GLN A 239 -4.18 2.95 -8.53
CA GLN A 239 -2.82 2.87 -9.07
C GLN A 239 -1.93 1.95 -8.23
N LEU A 240 -2.01 1.97 -6.90
CA LEU A 240 -1.28 1.04 -6.04
C LEU A 240 -1.60 -0.41 -6.37
N LEU A 241 -2.88 -0.73 -6.51
CA LEU A 241 -3.32 -2.07 -6.89
C LEU A 241 -2.84 -2.45 -8.29
N GLN A 242 -2.84 -1.51 -9.23
CA GLN A 242 -2.36 -1.73 -10.59
C GLN A 242 -0.84 -1.99 -10.64
N VAL A 243 -0.04 -1.13 -10.00
CA VAL A 243 1.42 -1.31 -9.91
C VAL A 243 1.76 -2.62 -9.21
N THR A 244 1.03 -2.97 -8.16
CA THR A 244 1.18 -4.28 -7.51
C THR A 244 0.88 -5.42 -8.47
N MET A 245 -0.22 -5.33 -9.23
CA MET A 245 -0.63 -6.35 -10.19
C MET A 245 0.38 -6.55 -11.32
N ASP A 246 0.93 -5.46 -11.85
CA ASP A 246 1.92 -5.49 -12.92
C ASP A 246 3.25 -6.13 -12.47
N ALA A 247 3.54 -6.08 -11.17
CA ALA A 247 4.71 -6.71 -10.57
C ALA A 247 4.53 -8.20 -10.21
N LEU A 248 3.30 -8.71 -10.21
CA LEU A 248 3.01 -10.11 -9.87
C LEU A 248 3.24 -11.05 -11.04
N PRO A 249 3.70 -12.29 -10.79
CA PRO A 249 3.63 -13.38 -11.77
C PRO A 249 2.19 -13.61 -12.24
N HIS A 250 2.01 -13.99 -13.51
CA HIS A 250 0.69 -14.12 -14.15
C HIS A 250 -0.28 -15.05 -13.40
N GLU A 251 0.23 -16.14 -12.82
CA GLU A 251 -0.54 -17.06 -11.98
C GLU A 251 -1.12 -16.41 -10.71
N THR A 252 -0.40 -15.46 -10.12
CA THR A 252 -0.79 -14.76 -8.88
C THR A 252 -1.72 -13.57 -9.15
N GLN A 253 -1.71 -13.02 -10.37
CA GLN A 253 -2.56 -11.88 -10.76
C GLN A 253 -4.07 -12.19 -10.63
N THR A 254 -4.47 -13.44 -10.83
CA THR A 254 -5.89 -13.86 -10.75
C THR A 254 -6.48 -13.64 -9.35
N SER A 255 -5.68 -13.87 -8.30
CA SER A 255 -6.11 -13.65 -6.91
C SER A 255 -6.31 -12.16 -6.61
N LEU A 256 -5.45 -11.28 -7.13
CA LEU A 256 -5.58 -9.82 -6.95
C LEU A 256 -6.71 -9.21 -7.80
N LEU A 257 -6.93 -9.74 -9.01
CA LEU A 257 -8.02 -9.34 -9.90
C LEU A 257 -9.41 -9.60 -9.30
N GLY A 258 -9.58 -10.71 -8.56
CA GLY A 258 -10.83 -10.98 -7.81
C GLY A 258 -11.18 -9.88 -6.80
N LEU A 259 -10.16 -9.29 -6.17
CA LEU A 259 -10.29 -8.27 -5.12
C LEU A 259 -10.60 -6.87 -5.67
N THR A 260 -10.03 -6.51 -6.82
CA THR A 260 -10.31 -5.22 -7.49
C THR A 260 -11.72 -5.16 -8.08
N VAL A 261 -12.25 -6.29 -8.56
CA VAL A 261 -13.64 -6.42 -9.03
C VAL A 261 -14.64 -6.29 -7.87
N TRP A 262 -14.31 -6.83 -6.69
CA TRP A 262 -15.15 -6.77 -5.49
C TRP A 262 -15.41 -5.31 -5.01
N LYS A 263 -14.37 -4.46 -4.93
CA LYS A 263 -14.51 -3.05 -4.49
C LYS A 263 -15.50 -2.23 -5.33
N ARG A 264 -15.59 -2.50 -6.63
CA ARG A 264 -16.46 -1.76 -7.55
C ARG A 264 -17.94 -2.15 -7.40
N ASN A 265 -18.23 -3.41 -7.08
CA ASN A 265 -19.60 -3.87 -6.89
C ASN A 265 -20.24 -3.26 -5.62
N ARG A 266 -19.45 -2.96 -4.59
CA ARG A 266 -19.95 -2.26 -3.38
C ARG A 266 -20.36 -0.81 -3.70
N ARG A 267 -19.59 -0.05 -4.48
CA ARG A 267 -19.96 1.31 -4.91
C ARG A 267 -21.24 1.37 -5.74
N ILE A 268 -21.44 0.41 -6.65
CA ILE A 268 -22.69 0.32 -7.42
C ILE A 268 -23.85 -0.01 -6.47
N HIS A 269 -23.66 -0.92 -5.52
CA HIS A 269 -24.73 -1.29 -4.59
C HIS A 269 -25.14 -0.13 -3.67
N THR A 270 -24.20 0.65 -3.15
CA THR A 270 -24.49 1.82 -2.30
C THR A 270 -25.19 2.95 -3.06
N MET A 271 -24.83 3.19 -4.33
CA MET A 271 -25.54 4.16 -5.17
C MET A 271 -26.99 3.76 -5.47
N TYR A 272 -27.27 2.46 -5.62
CA TYR A 272 -28.64 1.96 -5.83
C TYR A 272 -29.50 1.96 -4.56
N VAL A 273 -28.89 1.85 -3.38
CA VAL A 273 -29.61 1.88 -2.08
C VAL A 273 -29.97 3.31 -1.67
N LEU A 274 -29.20 4.32 -2.07
CA LEU A 274 -29.49 5.74 -1.80
C LEU A 274 -30.47 6.39 -2.80
N GLN A 275 -30.97 5.63 -3.79
CA GLN A 275 -31.98 6.06 -4.76
C GLN A 275 -33.35 5.38 -4.56
N ARG A 276 -33.61 4.79 -3.40
CA ARG A 276 -34.93 4.27 -3.01
C ARG A 276 -35.44 4.92 -1.73
#